data_AF-A0ABC8EBW2-F1
#
_entry.id   AF-A0ABC8EBW2-F1
#
_cell.length_a   1.000
_cell.length_b   1.000
_cell.length_c   1.000
_cell.angle_alpha   90.00
_cell.angle_beta   90.00
_cell.angle_gamma   90.00
#
_symmetry.space_group_name_H-M   'P 1'
#
loop_
_entity.id
_entity.type
_entity.pdbx_description
1 polymer ?
#
loop_
_entity_poly.entity_id
_entity_poly.type
_entity_poly.pdbx_seq_one_letter_code
_entity_poly.pdbx_strand_id
1 'polypeptide(L)'
;MKKAYEEVGFKVSENEPVAFQMVGASNGYKFKVDDELIEIYEYDMKNLNEDGKKYVEQAKKGQISILGFNVPVKLKNNLMLIRYDEHSKKDKILEVFNNY
;
A
#
# COMPACT_ATOMS: atom_id res chain seq x y z
N MET A 1 -5.59 -2.15 9.53
CA MET A 1 -5.90 -1.30 8.36
C MET A 1 -7.38 -1.39 7.97
N LYS A 2 -7.93 -2.53 7.53
CA LYS A 2 -9.37 -2.70 7.16
C LYS A 2 -10.34 -2.06 8.16
N LYS A 3 -10.24 -2.42 9.44
CA LYS A 3 -11.08 -1.85 10.52
C LYS A 3 -11.04 -0.31 10.57
N ALA A 4 -9.87 0.29 10.37
CA ALA A 4 -9.73 1.74 10.41
C ALA A 4 -10.48 2.42 9.24
N TYR A 5 -10.59 1.76 8.08
CA TYR A 5 -11.42 2.23 6.97
C TYR A 5 -12.92 2.02 7.25
N GLU A 6 -13.30 0.87 7.82
CA GLU A 6 -14.69 0.59 8.21
C GLU A 6 -15.20 1.60 9.26
N GLU A 7 -14.37 1.95 10.25
CA GLU A 7 -14.69 2.90 11.33
C GLU A 7 -14.99 4.32 10.82
N VAL A 8 -14.40 4.71 9.69
CA VAL A 8 -14.71 6.01 9.05
C VAL A 8 -15.82 5.91 7.99
N GLY A 9 -16.52 4.78 7.93
CA GLY A 9 -17.74 4.59 7.14
C GLY A 9 -17.52 4.06 5.72
N PHE A 10 -16.36 3.49 5.41
CA PHE A 10 -16.17 2.80 4.12
C PHE A 10 -16.74 1.38 4.13
N LYS A 11 -17.20 0.91 2.96
CA LYS A 11 -17.45 -0.51 2.72
C LYS A 11 -16.13 -1.18 2.35
N VAL A 12 -15.71 -2.18 3.12
CA VAL A 12 -14.43 -2.87 2.90
C VAL A 12 -14.65 -4.35 2.58
N SER A 13 -14.02 -4.85 1.52
CA SER A 13 -14.09 -6.28 1.17
C SER A 13 -13.22 -7.15 2.09
N GLU A 14 -13.23 -8.46 1.84
CA GLU A 14 -12.21 -9.34 2.42
C GLU A 14 -10.84 -9.09 1.82
N ASN A 15 -9.81 -9.45 2.59
CA ASN A 15 -8.42 -9.38 2.14
C ASN A 15 -8.13 -10.50 1.16
N GLU A 16 -7.46 -10.15 0.07
CA GLU A 16 -6.89 -11.09 -0.88
C GLU A 16 -5.36 -10.96 -0.89
N PRO A 17 -4.61 -12.08 -1.00
CA PRO A 17 -3.16 -12.00 -1.15
C PRO A 17 -2.77 -11.34 -2.48
N VAL A 18 -1.62 -10.68 -2.49
CA VAL A 18 -1.00 -10.10 -3.69
C VAL A 18 0.43 -10.62 -3.84
N ALA A 19 1.03 -10.49 -5.03
CA ALA A 19 2.39 -10.94 -5.33
C ALA A 19 3.47 -10.03 -4.68
N PHE A 20 3.45 -9.93 -3.35
CA PHE A 20 4.28 -9.01 -2.55
C PHE A 20 5.78 -9.26 -2.67
N GLN A 21 6.18 -10.49 -3.01
CA GLN A 21 7.58 -10.84 -3.25
C GLN A 21 8.18 -10.06 -4.43
N MET A 22 7.38 -9.65 -5.42
CA MET A 22 7.85 -8.87 -6.58
C MET A 22 8.36 -7.48 -6.19
N VAL A 23 7.93 -6.97 -5.04
CA VAL A 23 8.35 -5.66 -4.51
C VAL A 23 9.21 -5.78 -3.26
N GLY A 24 9.73 -6.99 -2.97
CA GLY A 24 10.60 -7.26 -1.83
C GLY A 24 9.94 -7.05 -0.46
N ALA A 25 8.60 -7.09 -0.41
CA ALA A 25 7.85 -7.00 0.83
C ALA A 25 7.85 -8.35 1.57
N SER A 26 7.61 -8.33 2.89
CA SER A 26 7.45 -9.55 3.70
C SER A 26 6.01 -10.07 3.70
N ASN A 27 5.05 -9.19 3.41
CA ASN A 27 3.64 -9.52 3.27
C ASN A 27 2.98 -8.51 2.34
N GLY A 28 1.82 -8.86 1.78
CA GLY A 28 0.98 -7.91 1.07
C GLY A 28 -0.42 -8.43 0.85
N TYR A 29 -1.36 -7.51 0.87
CA TYR A 29 -2.77 -7.79 0.70
C TYR A 29 -3.45 -6.65 -0.05
N LYS A 30 -4.49 -7.01 -0.79
CA LYS A 30 -5.37 -6.09 -1.49
C LYS A 30 -6.79 -6.26 -0.98
N PHE A 31 -7.56 -5.19 -1.00
CA PHE A 31 -8.99 -5.21 -0.71
C PHE A 31 -9.64 -4.00 -1.36
N LYS A 32 -10.96 -4.07 -1.52
CA LYS A 32 -11.75 -2.97 -2.04
C LYS A 32 -12.22 -2.08 -0.90
N VAL A 33 -12.16 -0.78 -1.14
CA VAL A 33 -12.78 0.27 -0.33
C VAL A 33 -13.80 0.95 -1.24
N ASP A 34 -15.09 0.90 -0.88
CA ASP A 34 -16.20 1.36 -1.74
C ASP A 34 -16.13 0.81 -3.18
N ASP A 35 -15.83 -0.50 -3.29
CA ASP A 35 -15.68 -1.25 -4.55
C ASP A 35 -14.45 -0.86 -5.43
N GLU A 36 -13.62 0.09 -4.99
CA GLU A 36 -12.34 0.50 -5.60
C GLU A 36 -11.15 -0.17 -4.90
N LEU A 37 -10.15 -0.67 -5.65
CA LEU A 37 -9.07 -1.47 -5.07
C LEU A 37 -7.95 -0.60 -4.47
N ILE A 38 -7.48 -0.97 -3.28
CA ILE A 38 -6.19 -0.53 -2.74
C ILE A 38 -5.31 -1.73 -2.38
N GLU A 39 -4.01 -1.51 -2.36
CA GLU A 39 -3.01 -2.54 -2.02
C GLU A 39 -2.09 -2.05 -0.91
N ILE A 40 -1.83 -2.90 0.07
CA ILE A 40 -0.91 -2.65 1.17
C ILE A 40 0.21 -3.68 1.14
N TYR A 41 1.44 -3.20 1.19
CA TYR A 41 2.65 -4.01 1.28
C TYR A 41 3.35 -3.71 2.60
N GLU A 42 3.74 -4.76 3.32
CA GLU A 42 4.43 -4.65 4.60
C GLU A 42 5.89 -5.07 4.42
N TYR A 43 6.80 -4.27 4.95
CA TYR A 43 8.24 -4.49 4.85
C TYR A 43 8.83 -4.85 6.22
N ASP A 44 9.72 -5.84 6.25
CA ASP A 44 10.63 -6.00 7.38
C ASP A 44 11.81 -5.03 7.23
N MET A 45 11.65 -3.82 7.77
CA MET A 45 12.65 -2.75 7.66
C MET A 45 14.00 -3.10 8.28
N LYS A 46 14.07 -4.13 9.14
CA LYS A 46 15.32 -4.61 9.74
C LYS A 46 16.03 -5.64 8.86
N ASN A 47 15.29 -6.37 8.02
CA ASN A 47 15.78 -7.48 7.21
C ASN A 47 15.42 -7.35 5.73
N LEU A 48 15.54 -6.14 5.16
CA LEU A 48 15.26 -5.92 3.74
C LEU A 48 16.27 -6.65 2.84
N ASN A 49 15.78 -7.39 1.86
CA ASN A 49 16.58 -7.89 0.73
C ASN A 49 16.90 -6.74 -0.25
N GLU A 50 17.66 -7.04 -1.31
CA GLU A 50 18.10 -6.01 -2.28
C GLU A 50 16.92 -5.30 -2.96
N ASP A 51 15.91 -6.05 -3.40
CA ASP A 51 14.70 -5.50 -3.99
C ASP A 51 13.91 -4.64 -2.99
N GLY A 52 13.73 -5.14 -1.76
CA GLY A 52 13.03 -4.42 -0.69
C GLY A 52 13.71 -3.08 -0.38
N LYS A 53 15.05 -3.05 -0.29
CA LYS A 53 15.81 -1.79 -0.14
C LYS A 53 15.54 -0.85 -1.30
N LYS A 54 15.62 -1.36 -2.54
CA LYS A 54 15.38 -0.59 -3.77
C LYS A 54 13.97 0.02 -3.81
N TYR A 55 12.94 -0.74 -3.47
CA TYR A 55 11.55 -0.27 -3.52
C TYR A 55 11.22 0.68 -2.37
N VAL A 56 11.71 0.42 -1.15
CA VAL A 56 11.55 1.34 -0.02
C VAL A 56 12.20 2.71 -0.31
N GLU A 57 13.41 2.74 -0.89
CA GLU A 57 14.06 4.01 -1.25
C GLU A 57 13.32 4.77 -2.35
N GLN A 58 12.73 4.07 -3.31
CA GLN A 58 11.86 4.70 -4.30
C GLN A 58 10.56 5.22 -3.66
N ALA A 59 9.92 4.41 -2.82
CA ALA A 59 8.67 4.77 -2.15
C ALA A 59 8.78 6.01 -1.27
N LYS A 60 9.94 6.27 -0.66
CA LYS A 60 10.25 7.53 0.05
C LYS A 60 10.14 8.78 -0.85
N LYS A 61 10.30 8.62 -2.17
CA LYS A 61 10.13 9.67 -3.19
C LYS A 61 8.69 9.76 -3.71
N GLY A 62 7.77 8.94 -3.19
CA GLY A 62 6.34 8.96 -3.53
C GLY A 62 5.95 8.11 -4.73
N GLN A 63 6.87 7.34 -5.32
CA GLN A 63 6.57 6.45 -6.45
C GLN A 63 7.55 5.28 -6.49
N ILE A 64 7.14 4.17 -7.11
CA ILE A 64 8.01 3.03 -7.41
C ILE A 64 7.93 2.64 -8.89
N SER A 65 9.01 2.09 -9.44
CA SER A 65 9.05 1.56 -10.80
C SER A 65 8.86 0.04 -10.79
N ILE A 66 7.67 -0.44 -11.14
CA ILE A 66 7.37 -1.87 -11.30
C ILE A 66 7.26 -2.18 -12.80
N LEU A 67 8.08 -3.12 -13.31
CA LEU A 67 8.05 -3.57 -14.71
C LEU A 67 8.10 -2.43 -15.75
N GLY A 68 8.80 -1.33 -15.43
CA GLY A 68 8.94 -0.15 -16.30
C GLY A 68 7.82 0.90 -16.14
N PHE A 69 6.84 0.66 -15.28
CA PHE A 69 5.78 1.63 -14.96
C PHE A 69 6.06 2.32 -13.63
N ASN A 70 5.95 3.66 -13.61
CA ASN A 70 5.98 4.43 -12.37
C ASN A 70 4.59 4.41 -11.75
N VAL A 71 4.51 3.91 -10.52
CA VAL A 71 3.29 3.79 -9.75
C VAL A 71 3.39 4.71 -8.53
N PRO A 72 2.43 5.63 -8.32
CA PRO A 72 2.36 6.45 -7.12
C PRO A 72 2.17 5.59 -5.87
N VAL A 73 2.92 5.90 -4.81
CA VAL A 73 2.83 5.18 -3.54
C VAL A 73 2.91 6.11 -2.35
N LYS A 74 2.32 5.69 -1.24
CA LYS A 74 2.53 6.30 0.07
C LYS A 74 3.23 5.32 0.99
N LEU A 75 4.43 5.67 1.44
CA LEU A 75 5.14 4.93 2.47
C LEU A 75 4.93 5.60 3.83
N LYS A 76 4.52 4.82 4.84
CA LYS A 76 4.50 5.22 6.24
C LYS A 76 5.02 4.07 7.10
N ASN A 77 6.01 4.35 7.94
CA ASN A 77 6.69 3.34 8.76
C ASN A 77 7.22 2.20 7.88
N ASN A 78 6.62 1.02 8.00
CA ASN A 78 6.94 -0.18 7.23
C ASN A 78 5.82 -0.58 6.25
N LEU A 79 4.81 0.27 6.06
CA LEU A 79 3.67 0.02 5.19
C LEU A 79 3.77 0.88 3.94
N MET A 80 3.57 0.28 2.77
CA MET A 80 3.45 0.96 1.50
C MET A 80 2.03 0.76 0.94
N LEU A 81 1.36 1.86 0.67
CA LEU A 81 0.03 1.91 0.06
C LEU A 81 0.15 2.27 -1.42
N ILE A 82 -0.53 1.49 -2.27
CA ILE A 82 -0.63 1.68 -3.72
C ILE A 82 -2.10 1.80 -4.14
N ARG A 83 -2.35 2.45 -5.28
CA ARG A 83 -3.66 2.65 -5.94
C ARG A 83 -4.62 3.55 -5.19
N TYR A 84 -4.15 4.22 -4.13
CA TYR A 84 -4.95 5.24 -3.44
C TYR A 84 -5.27 6.42 -4.35
N ASP A 85 -4.41 6.70 -5.33
CA ASP A 85 -4.55 7.79 -6.30
C ASP A 85 -5.61 7.50 -7.37
N GLU A 86 -5.91 6.22 -7.60
CA GLU A 86 -6.99 5.76 -8.47
C GLU A 86 -8.38 5.87 -7.79
N HIS A 87 -8.43 6.01 -6.46
CA HIS A 87 -9.67 6.01 -5.70
C HIS A 87 -10.36 7.38 -5.67
N SER A 88 -11.66 7.43 -5.94
CA SER A 88 -12.50 8.64 -5.87
C SER A 88 -12.41 9.42 -4.54
N LYS A 89 -12.10 8.76 -3.41
CA LYS A 89 -11.99 9.34 -2.06
C LYS A 89 -10.54 9.32 -1.53
N LYS A 90 -9.55 9.44 -2.42
CA LYS A 90 -8.12 9.34 -2.12
C LYS A 90 -7.66 10.08 -0.86
N ASP A 91 -8.15 11.30 -0.62
CA ASP A 91 -7.68 12.12 0.51
C ASP A 91 -8.08 11.51 1.85
N LYS A 92 -9.31 10.96 1.93
CA LYS A 92 -9.78 10.25 3.13
C LYS A 92 -9.09 8.89 3.29
N ILE A 93 -8.74 8.23 2.17
CA ILE A 93 -7.93 7.00 2.21
C ILE A 93 -6.56 7.30 2.83
N LEU A 94 -5.89 8.33 2.34
CA LEU A 94 -4.60 8.78 2.83
C LEU A 94 -4.67 9.24 4.29
N GLU A 95 -5.74 9.91 4.70
CA GLU A 95 -5.94 10.32 6.10
C GLU A 95 -5.95 9.11 7.03
N VAL A 96 -6.76 8.09 6.75
CA VAL A 96 -6.82 6.86 7.55
C VAL A 96 -5.46 6.17 7.57
N PHE A 97 -4.82 6.01 6.40
CA PHE A 97 -3.50 5.39 6.31
C PHE A 97 -2.44 6.16 7.13
N ASN A 98 -2.46 7.50 7.06
CA ASN A 98 -1.53 8.35 7.79
C ASN A 98 -1.79 8.40 9.30
N ASN A 99 -2.95 7.94 9.77
CA ASN A 99 -3.30 7.88 11.20
C ASN A 99 -3.20 6.47 11.80
N TYR A 100 -3.01 5.43 10.98
CA TYR A 100 -2.80 4.04 11.40
C TYR A 100 -1.39 3.77 11.90
#